data_AF-A0A969IGL7-F1
#
_entry.id   AF-A0A969IGL7-F1
#
_cell.length_a   1.000
_cell.length_b   1.000
_cell.length_c   1.000
_cell.angle_alpha   90.00
_cell.angle_beta   90.00
_cell.angle_gamma   90.00
#
_symmetry.space_group_name_H-M   'P 1'
#
loop_
_entity.id
_entity.type
_entity.pdbx_description
1 polymer ?
#
loop_
_entity_poly.entity_id
_entity_poly.type
_entity_poly.pdbx_seq_one_letter_code
_entity_poly.pdbx_strand_id
1 'polypeptide(L)' 'MHVEVARGKGTCRLRLKLSDATPPDVVNTGMGWWLPGDPSPEHGALDVNINAALTYSGPYDPVSGSSDIRGLACRVTAIG' A
#
# COMPACT_ATOMS: atom_id res chain seq x y z
N MET A 1 -8.55 4.43 -6.78
CA MET A 1 -7.20 4.87 -7.16
C MET A 1 -6.29 3.67 -7.18
N HIS A 2 -5.38 3.58 -8.15
CA HIS A 2 -4.23 2.71 -8.05
C HIS A 2 -3.13 3.41 -7.25
N VAL A 3 -2.44 2.64 -6.42
CA VAL A 3 -1.28 3.09 -5.65
C VAL A 3 -0.10 2.19 -5.96
N GLU A 4 1.00 2.82 -6.38
CA GLU A 4 2.30 2.21 -6.61
C GLU A 4 3.30 2.81 -5.63
N VAL A 5 4.23 2.00 -5.12
CA VAL A 5 5.25 2.44 -4.19
C VAL A 5 6.63 2.23 -4.80
N ALA A 6 7.55 3.16 -4.58
CA ALA A 6 8.93 3.06 -5.06
C ALA A 6 9.57 1.76 -4.54
N ARG A 7 10.23 1.02 -5.44
CA ARG A 7 10.79 -0.33 -5.19
C ARG A 7 9.74 -1.39 -4.81
N GLY A 8 8.45 -1.07 -4.92
CA GLY A 8 7.36 -2.00 -4.70
C GLY A 8 7.28 -3.09 -5.76
N LYS A 9 6.43 -4.08 -5.52
CA LYS A 9 6.28 -5.28 -6.37
C LYS A 9 5.03 -5.27 -7.25
N GLY A 10 4.21 -4.23 -7.16
CA GLY A 10 2.93 -4.18 -7.86
C GLY A 10 2.13 -2.93 -7.51
N THR A 11 0.82 -3.06 -7.65
CA THR A 11 -0.15 -2.00 -7.38
C THR A 11 -1.19 -2.50 -6.39
N CYS A 12 -1.90 -1.57 -5.75
CA CYS A 12 -3.13 -1.90 -5.02
C CYS A 12 -4.22 -0.89 -5.35
N ARG A 13 -5.48 -1.32 -5.20
CA ARG A 13 -6.66 -0.50 -5.43
C ARG A 13 -7.26 -0.01 -4.12
N LEU A 14 -7.23 1.30 -3.93
CA LEU A 14 -7.72 1.94 -2.71
C LEU A 14 -8.74 3.04 -3.02
N ARG A 15 -9.64 3.27 -2.05
CA ARG A 15 -10.60 4.37 -2.09
C ARG A 15 -9.95 5.63 -1.50
N LEU A 16 -10.02 6.74 -2.25
CA LEU A 16 -9.50 8.03 -1.79
C LEU A 16 -10.48 8.67 -0.79
N LYS A 17 -9.93 9.25 0.27
CA LYS A 17 -10.61 10.17 1.18
C LYS A 17 -9.71 11.39 1.37
N LEU A 18 -10.24 12.58 1.06
CA LEU A 18 -9.54 13.84 1.32
C LEU A 18 -9.71 14.23 2.79
N SER A 19 -8.65 14.79 3.37
CA SER A 19 -8.60 15.16 4.78
C SER A 19 -7.51 16.19 5.01
N ASP A 20 -7.85 17.29 5.69
CA ASP A 20 -6.89 18.34 6.06
C ASP A 20 -5.92 17.90 7.16
N ALA A 21 -6.20 16.77 7.81
CA ALA A 21 -5.26 16.15 8.76
C ALA A 21 -4.06 15.48 8.07
N THR A 22 -4.12 15.24 6.76
CA THR A 22 -2.99 14.66 6.00
C THR A 22 -2.20 15.79 5.35
N PRO A 23 -0.87 15.88 5.56
CA PRO A 23 -0.06 16.94 4.96
C PRO A 23 -0.10 16.94 3.41
N PRO A 24 0.18 18.08 2.77
CA PRO A 24 0.40 18.14 1.33
C PRO A 24 1.45 17.11 0.87
N ASP A 25 1.25 16.53 -0.31
CA ASP A 25 2.11 15.52 -0.94
C ASP A 25 2.35 14.24 -0.11
N VAL A 26 1.53 14.01 0.92
CA VAL A 26 1.55 12.78 1.73
C VAL A 26 0.24 12.02 1.50
N VAL A 27 0.36 10.70 1.38
CA VAL A 27 -0.76 9.78 1.48
C VAL A 27 -0.57 8.86 2.67
N ASN A 28 -1.65 8.56 3.37
CA ASN A 28 -1.68 7.52 4.38
C ASN A 28 -2.70 6.46 4.00
N THR A 29 -2.43 5.23 4.42
CA THR A 29 -3.35 4.11 4.28
C THR A 29 -3.11 3.11 5.40
N GLY A 30 -4.09 2.26 5.66
CA GLY A 30 -3.97 1.15 6.58
C GLY A 30 -3.43 -0.11 5.92
N MET A 31 -2.84 -0.99 6.72
CA MET A 31 -2.58 -2.38 6.36
C MET A 31 -3.71 -3.28 6.86
N GLY A 32 -3.89 -4.42 6.20
CA GLY A 32 -4.83 -5.47 6.66
C GLY A 32 -6.22 -5.41 6.02
N TRP A 33 -6.42 -4.59 4.98
CA TRP A 33 -7.65 -4.62 4.19
C TRP A 33 -7.79 -5.93 3.42
N TRP A 34 -9.01 -6.45 3.40
CA TRP A 34 -9.44 -7.64 2.67
C TRP A 34 -10.95 -7.53 2.40
N LEU A 35 -11.47 -8.39 1.54
CA LEU A 35 -12.87 -8.45 1.11
C LEU A 35 -13.50 -9.78 1.60
N PRO A 36 -14.20 -9.79 2.75
CA PRO A 36 -14.71 -11.03 3.35
C PRO A 36 -15.66 -11.85 2.48
N GLY A 37 -16.33 -11.20 1.52
CA GLY A 37 -17.23 -11.86 0.57
C GLY A 37 -16.55 -12.35 -0.71
N ASP A 38 -15.26 -12.10 -0.89
CA ASP A 38 -14.52 -12.59 -2.06
C ASP A 38 -14.21 -14.08 -1.88
N PRO A 39 -14.55 -14.95 -2.85
CA PRO A 39 -14.38 -16.40 -2.73
C PRO A 39 -12.93 -16.88 -2.95
N SER A 40 -12.02 -16.01 -3.39
CA SER A 40 -10.61 -16.36 -3.57
C SER A 40 -9.92 -16.67 -2.23
N PRO A 41 -8.86 -17.50 -2.19
CA PRO A 41 -8.15 -17.84 -0.94
C PRO A 41 -7.60 -16.62 -0.19
N GLU A 42 -7.21 -15.59 -0.94
CA GLU A 42 -6.67 -14.34 -0.40
C GLU A 42 -7.77 -13.35 -0.01
N HIS A 43 -9.03 -13.67 -0.29
CA HIS A 43 -10.20 -12.84 -0.05
C HIS A 43 -9.99 -11.38 -0.50
N GLY A 44 -9.50 -11.20 -1.72
CA GLY A 44 -9.21 -9.88 -2.29
C GLY A 44 -8.05 -9.09 -1.64
N ALA A 45 -7.34 -9.65 -0.65
CA ALA A 45 -6.25 -8.95 0.04
C ALA A 45 -5.10 -8.55 -0.92
N LEU A 46 -4.83 -9.33 -1.96
CA LEU A 46 -3.82 -8.99 -2.97
C LEU A 46 -4.26 -7.90 -3.97
N ASP A 47 -5.48 -7.37 -3.84
CA ASP A 47 -5.98 -6.22 -4.62
C ASP A 47 -6.15 -4.98 -3.73
N VAL A 48 -6.84 -5.10 -2.60
CA VAL A 48 -7.27 -3.94 -1.79
C VAL A 48 -6.35 -3.59 -0.61
N ASN A 49 -5.19 -4.24 -0.50
CA ASN A 49 -4.25 -4.05 0.60
C ASN A 49 -2.94 -3.43 0.11
N ILE A 50 -2.37 -2.51 0.89
CA ILE A 50 -1.08 -1.89 0.56
C ILE A 50 0.07 -2.91 0.42
N ASN A 51 -0.05 -4.08 1.07
CA ASN A 51 0.91 -5.18 0.94
C ASN A 51 0.96 -5.81 -0.47
N ALA A 52 -0.01 -5.55 -1.34
CA ALA A 52 0.07 -5.91 -2.75
C ALA A 52 1.06 -5.03 -3.52
N ALA A 53 1.18 -3.74 -3.14
CA ALA A 53 2.12 -2.81 -3.75
C ALA A 53 3.51 -2.84 -3.09
N LEU A 54 3.60 -3.00 -1.76
CA LEU A 54 4.85 -3.00 -1.02
C LEU A 54 5.70 -4.25 -1.27
N THR A 55 7.02 -4.10 -1.11
CA THR A 55 7.95 -5.23 -0.93
C THR A 55 8.51 -5.22 0.48
N TYR A 56 8.72 -6.41 1.04
CA TYR A 56 9.40 -6.60 2.32
C TYR A 56 10.83 -7.11 2.13
N SER A 57 11.28 -7.25 0.88
CA SER A 57 12.58 -7.82 0.51
C SER A 57 13.77 -6.90 0.78
N GLY A 58 13.55 -5.77 1.45
CA GLY A 58 14.56 -4.79 1.81
C GLY A 58 14.43 -3.45 1.04
N PRO A 59 15.27 -2.45 1.36
CA PRO A 59 16.38 -2.52 2.31
C PRO A 59 15.91 -2.77 3.75
N TYR A 60 16.77 -3.42 4.54
CA TYR A 60 16.52 -3.69 5.95
C TYR A 60 17.34 -2.74 6.81
N ASP A 61 16.76 -2.30 7.92
CA ASP A 61 17.50 -1.58 8.95
C ASP A 61 18.64 -2.47 9.49
N PRO A 62 19.91 -2.03 9.46
CA PRO A 62 21.05 -2.87 9.82
C PRO A 62 21.12 -3.24 11.30
N VAL A 63 20.36 -2.56 12.18
CA VAL A 63 20.36 -2.83 13.62
C VAL A 63 19.28 -3.83 14.01
N SER A 64 18.06 -3.67 13.48
CA SER A 64 16.89 -4.46 13.84
C SER A 64 16.52 -5.54 12.82
N GLY A 65 17.01 -5.43 11.59
CA GLY A 65 16.58 -6.29 10.47
C GLY A 65 15.17 -5.97 9.95
N SER A 66 14.57 -4.85 10.38
CA SER A 66 13.21 -4.46 9.95
C SER A 66 13.20 -3.97 8.50
N SER A 67 12.19 -4.36 7.72
CA SER A 67 12.00 -3.87 6.34
C SER A 67 11.60 -2.39 6.32
N ASP A 68 12.16 -1.63 5.37
CA ASP A 68 11.75 -0.25 5.10
C ASP A 68 10.43 -0.19 4.30
N ILE A 69 9.31 -0.02 5.00
CA ILE A 69 7.95 -0.03 4.42
C ILE A 69 7.15 1.26 4.68
N ARG A 70 7.77 2.31 5.24
CA ARG A 70 7.11 3.57 5.60
C ARG A 70 7.86 4.75 5.02
N GLY A 71 7.15 5.85 4.74
CA GLY A 71 7.79 7.07 4.19
C GLY A 71 8.34 6.88 2.77
N LEU A 72 7.84 5.88 2.04
CA LEU A 72 8.28 5.59 0.69
C LEU A 72 7.58 6.52 -0.30
N ALA A 73 8.32 6.98 -1.31
CA ALA A 73 7.74 7.69 -2.44
C ALA A 73 6.71 6.80 -3.15
N CYS A 74 5.59 7.38 -3.58
CA CYS A 74 4.51 6.65 -4.21
C CYS A 74 3.91 7.45 -5.37
N ARG A 75 3.17 6.74 -6.23
CA ARG A 75 2.34 7.32 -7.27
C ARG A 75 0.89 6.90 -7.04
N VAL A 76 -0.03 7.86 -7.14
CA VAL A 76 -1.47 7.61 -7.08
C VAL A 76 -2.08 7.99 -8.42
N THR A 77 -2.85 7.08 -9.02
CA THR A 77 -3.53 7.31 -10.29
C THR A 77 -5.01 6.97 -10.19
N ALA A 78 -5.83 7.68 -10.97
CA ALA A 78 -7.25 7.39 -11.08
C ALA A 78 -7.47 6.03 -11.74
N ILE A 79 -8.56 5.36 -11.37
CA ILE A 79 -9.06 4.18 -12.07
C ILE A 79 -10.19 4.67 -12.96
N GLY A 80 -10.08 4.38 -14.26
CA GLY A 80 -11.08 4.74 -15.26
C GLY A 80 -12.40 3.99 -15.10
#